data_AF-A0A7C9DE55-F1
#
_entry.id   AF-A0A7C9DE55-F1
#
_cell.length_a   1.000
_cell.length_b   1.000
_cell.length_c   1.000
_cell.angle_alpha   90.00
_cell.angle_beta   90.00
_cell.angle_gamma   90.00
#
_symmetry.space_group_name_H-M   'P 1'
#
loop_
_entity.id
_entity.type
_entity.pdbx_description
1 polymer ?
#
loop_
_entity_poly.entity_id
_entity_poly.type
_entity_poly.pdbx_seq_one_letter_code
_entity_poly.pdbx_strand_id
1 'polypeptide(L)'
;INSISPPTLTQLLKMSLKFITDESERNATFIRKRNQLVKELAELAVLHGAETCMIIYNPCKGEYEAWPNPREVHRLTMRFEALIEAQKNKAKEKEEEDKLMVKFP
;
A
#
# COMPACT_ATOMS: atom_id res chain seq x y z
N ILE A 1 2.98 27.71 10.36
CA ILE A 1 2.53 26.42 9.75
C ILE A 1 2.18 26.69 8.31
N ASN A 2 3.12 26.46 7.39
CA ASN A 2 2.86 26.67 5.97
C ASN A 2 1.97 25.52 5.49
N SER A 3 0.72 25.86 5.18
CA SER A 3 -0.24 24.97 4.54
C SER A 3 0.28 24.62 3.15
N ILE A 4 0.88 23.44 3.00
CA ILE A 4 1.20 22.90 1.68
C ILE A 4 -0.12 22.39 1.11
N SER A 5 -0.71 23.16 0.18
CA SER A 5 -1.92 22.74 -0.52
C SER A 5 -1.70 21.41 -1.25
N PRO A 6 -2.72 20.53 -1.29
CA PRO A 6 -2.63 19.29 -2.05
C PRO A 6 -2.36 19.60 -3.53
N PRO A 7 -1.46 18.85 -4.20
CA PRO A 7 -1.24 19.02 -5.63
C PRO A 7 -2.54 18.75 -6.39
N THR A 8 -2.90 19.66 -7.30
CA THR A 8 -4.15 19.60 -8.08
C THR A 8 -4.14 18.40 -9.02
N LEU A 9 -5.31 17.82 -9.33
CA LEU A 9 -5.48 16.67 -10.25
C LEU A 9 -4.73 16.82 -11.58
N THR A 10 -4.60 18.05 -12.08
CA THR A 10 -3.86 18.39 -13.31
C THR A 10 -2.35 18.16 -13.21
N GLN A 11 -1.75 18.25 -12.01
CA GLN A 11 -0.33 17.98 -11.79
C GLN A 11 -0.03 16.47 -11.70
N LEU A 12 -0.96 15.67 -11.18
CA LEU A 12 -0.85 14.21 -11.13
C LEU A 12 -0.92 13.59 -12.53
N LEU A 13 -1.83 14.08 -13.38
CA LEU A 13 -1.97 13.64 -14.78
C LEU A 13 -0.76 13.96 -15.66
N LYS A 14 0.04 14.96 -15.29
CA LYS A 14 1.23 15.40 -16.05
C LYS A 14 2.47 14.54 -15.76
N MET A 15 2.43 13.63 -14.79
CA MET A 15 3.53 12.72 -14.49
C MET A 15 3.47 11.51 -15.43
N SER A 16 4.37 11.43 -16.41
CA SER A 16 4.49 10.22 -17.21
C SER A 16 4.93 9.06 -16.31
N LEU A 17 4.09 8.05 -16.12
CA LEU A 17 4.46 6.81 -15.44
C LEU A 17 5.36 5.97 -16.37
N LYS A 18 6.62 6.40 -16.49
CA LYS A 18 7.65 5.76 -17.30
C LYS A 18 8.86 5.48 -16.42
N PHE A 19 9.60 4.44 -16.76
CA PHE A 19 10.86 4.15 -16.09
C PHE A 19 11.87 5.30 -16.35
N ILE A 20 12.46 5.83 -15.29
CA ILE A 20 13.51 6.85 -15.38
C ILE A 20 14.82 6.13 -15.69
N THR A 21 15.32 6.27 -16.91
CA THR A 21 16.54 5.60 -17.38
C THR A 21 17.80 6.15 -16.72
N ASP A 22 17.86 7.47 -16.54
CA ASP A 22 18.96 8.13 -15.83
C ASP A 22 18.99 7.69 -14.35
N GLU A 23 20.13 7.16 -13.92
CA GLU A 23 20.27 6.59 -12.58
C GLU A 23 20.26 7.65 -11.49
N SER A 24 20.86 8.81 -11.73
CA SER A 24 20.92 9.90 -10.75
C SER A 24 19.52 10.49 -10.52
N GLU A 25 18.79 10.78 -11.60
CA GLU A 25 17.42 11.27 -11.57
C GLU A 25 16.47 10.23 -10.94
N ARG A 26 16.67 8.94 -11.26
CA ARG A 26 15.89 7.85 -10.66
C ARG A 26 16.12 7.76 -9.16
N ASN A 27 17.36 7.82 -8.70
CA ASN A 27 17.72 7.75 -7.28
C ASN A 27 17.19 8.96 -6.51
N ALA A 28 17.36 10.17 -7.03
CA ALA A 28 16.83 11.39 -6.42
C ALA A 28 15.28 11.36 -6.35
N THR A 29 14.64 10.90 -7.42
CA THR A 29 13.18 10.75 -7.47
C THR A 29 12.68 9.68 -6.50
N PHE A 30 13.37 8.55 -6.40
CA PHE A 30 13.08 7.48 -5.44
C PHE A 30 13.09 8.01 -4.01
N ILE A 31 14.17 8.69 -3.60
CA ILE A 31 14.30 9.24 -2.24
C ILE A 31 13.15 10.22 -1.94
N ARG A 32 12.86 11.14 -2.85
CA ARG A 32 11.77 12.11 -2.69
C ARG A 32 10.41 11.43 -2.56
N LYS A 33 10.09 10.50 -3.46
CA LYS A 33 8.79 9.81 -3.49
C LYS A 33 8.62 8.88 -2.30
N ARG A 34 9.67 8.15 -1.91
CA ARG A 34 9.67 7.29 -0.71
C ARG A 34 9.40 8.10 0.55
N ASN A 35 10.07 9.24 0.73
CA ASN A 35 9.83 10.12 1.89
C ASN A 35 8.41 10.69 1.90
N GLN A 36 7.90 11.09 0.73
CA GLN A 36 6.52 11.57 0.59
C GLN A 36 5.51 10.47 0.98
N LEU A 37 5.67 9.25 0.45
CA LEU A 37 4.79 8.12 0.74
C LEU A 37 4.78 7.77 2.23
N VAL A 38 5.95 7.74 2.88
CA VAL A 38 6.04 7.50 4.33
C VAL A 38 5.24 8.54 5.13
N LYS A 39 5.30 9.81 4.72
CA LYS A 39 4.54 10.88 5.37
C LYS A 39 3.03 10.68 5.20
N GLU A 40 2.58 10.40 3.98
CA GLU A 40 1.16 10.15 3.69
C GLU A 40 0.64 8.92 4.46
N LEU A 41 1.42 7.84 4.54
CA LEU A 41 1.06 6.65 5.32
C LEU A 41 1.00 6.92 6.83
N ALA A 42 1.90 7.76 7.35
CA ALA A 42 1.87 8.17 8.75
C ALA A 42 0.66 9.06 9.06
N GLU A 43 0.29 9.98 8.15
CA GLU A 43 -0.92 10.79 8.28
C GLU A 43 -2.18 9.92 8.22
N LEU A 44 -2.25 8.92 7.34
CA LEU A 44 -3.35 7.96 7.32
C LEU A 44 -3.46 7.20 8.65
N ALA A 45 -2.33 6.76 9.22
CA ALA A 45 -2.34 6.07 10.50
C ALA A 45 -2.84 6.96 11.65
N VAL A 46 -2.36 8.20 11.73
CA VAL A 46 -2.69 9.12 12.82
C VAL A 46 -4.09 9.71 12.68
N LEU A 47 -4.46 10.20 11.50
CA LEU A 47 -5.71 10.94 11.29
C LEU A 47 -6.93 10.02 11.10
N HIS A 48 -6.71 8.86 10.48
CA HIS A 48 -7.81 7.95 10.11
C HIS A 48 -7.78 6.64 10.90
N GLY A 49 -6.83 6.47 11.82
CA GLY A 49 -6.70 5.25 12.63
C GLY A 49 -6.41 4.00 11.80
N ALA A 50 -5.89 4.17 10.58
CA ALA A 50 -5.59 3.05 9.69
C ALA A 50 -4.32 2.33 10.14
N GLU A 51 -4.31 1.01 10.06
CA GLU A 51 -3.08 0.24 10.17
C GLU A 51 -2.34 0.30 8.82
N THR A 52 -1.22 1.03 8.77
CA THR A 52 -0.46 1.23 7.53
C THR A 52 0.97 0.70 7.68
N CYS A 53 1.50 0.14 6.60
CA CYS A 53 2.90 -0.24 6.47
C CYS A 53 3.35 -0.16 5.01
N MET A 54 4.67 -0.15 4.79
CA MET A 54 5.27 -0.17 3.46
C MET A 54 6.46 -1.11 3.43
N ILE A 55 6.54 -1.90 2.35
CA ILE A 55 7.74 -2.66 1.97
C ILE A 55 8.14 -2.14 0.59
N ILE A 56 9.37 -1.66 0.46
CA ILE A 56 9.87 -1.09 -0.80
C ILE A 56 11.31 -1.54 -1.06
N TYR A 57 11.62 -1.92 -2.30
CA TYR A 57 13.00 -2.16 -2.69
C TYR A 57 13.72 -0.83 -2.91
N ASN A 58 14.84 -0.62 -2.24
CA ASN A 58 15.70 0.54 -2.43
C ASN A 58 16.80 0.23 -3.46
N PRO A 59 16.69 0.73 -4.70
CA PRO A 59 17.69 0.48 -5.74
C PRO A 59 19.03 1.16 -5.44
N CYS A 60 19.05 2.19 -4.59
CA CYS A 60 20.28 2.90 -4.22
C CYS A 60 21.14 2.11 -3.22
N LYS A 61 20.53 1.22 -2.43
CA LYS A 61 21.20 0.40 -1.43
C LYS A 61 21.22 -1.10 -1.76
N GLY A 62 20.39 -1.52 -2.71
CA GLY A 62 20.26 -2.93 -3.09
C GLY A 62 19.49 -3.78 -2.08
N GLU A 63 18.68 -3.17 -1.20
CA GLU A 63 17.98 -3.86 -0.10
C GLU A 63 16.50 -3.49 -0.02
N TYR A 64 15.71 -4.28 0.70
CA TYR A 64 14.33 -3.92 1.03
C TYR A 64 14.28 -3.04 2.29
N GLU A 65 13.52 -1.96 2.22
CA GLU A 65 13.19 -1.11 3.36
C GLU A 65 11.77 -1.41 3.83
N ALA A 66 11.61 -1.51 5.15
CA ALA A 66 10.35 -1.82 5.81
C ALA A 66 9.98 -0.68 6.77
N TRP A 67 8.81 -0.07 6.58
CA TRP A 67 8.28 0.99 7.43
C TRP A 67 6.95 0.55 8.07
N PRO A 68 6.69 0.84 9.36
CA PRO A 68 7.49 1.69 10.26
C PRO A 68 8.73 1.00 10.84
N ASN A 69 8.69 -0.32 10.97
CA ASN A 69 9.83 -1.17 11.28
C ASN A 69 9.52 -2.61 10.85
N PRO A 70 10.52 -3.49 10.71
CA PRO A 70 10.31 -4.87 10.24
C PRO A 70 9.30 -5.68 11.06
N ARG A 71 9.26 -5.50 12.39
CA ARG A 71 8.35 -6.24 13.27
C ARG A 71 6.90 -5.85 13.02
N GLU A 72 6.60 -4.55 12.99
CA GLU A 72 5.24 -4.07 12.76
C GLU A 72 4.76 -4.39 11.34
N VAL A 73 5.65 -4.27 10.34
CA VAL A 73 5.35 -4.69 8.97
C VAL A 73 4.96 -6.16 8.94
N HIS A 74 5.75 -7.03 9.57
CA HIS A 74 5.44 -8.46 9.63
C HIS A 74 4.11 -8.75 10.32
N ARG A 75 3.83 -8.08 11.46
CA ARG A 75 2.54 -8.20 12.17
C ARG A 75 1.36 -7.81 11.29
N LEU A 76 1.47 -6.70 10.56
CA LEU A 76 0.42 -6.20 9.68
C LEU A 76 0.22 -7.08 8.45
N THR A 77 1.30 -7.60 7.86
CA THR A 77 1.23 -8.57 6.77
C THR A 77 0.49 -9.84 7.19
N MET A 78 0.84 -10.44 8.34
CA MET A 78 0.14 -11.63 8.85
C MET A 78 -1.34 -11.36 9.10
N ARG A 79 -1.67 -10.20 9.68
CA ARG A 79 -3.08 -9.81 9.91
C ARG A 79 -3.83 -9.66 8.58
N PHE A 80 -3.21 -9.03 7.59
CA PHE A 80 -3.78 -8.85 6.27
C PHE A 80 -4.04 -10.20 5.59
N GLU A 81 -3.07 -11.11 5.61
CA GLU A 81 -3.22 -12.47 5.06
C GLU A 81 -4.36 -13.25 5.72
N ALA A 82 -4.46 -13.20 7.06
CA ALA A 82 -5.55 -13.84 7.79
C ALA A 82 -6.93 -13.27 7.41
N LEU A 83 -7.03 -11.96 7.19
CA LEU A 83 -8.27 -11.32 6.74
C LEU A 83 -8.65 -11.74 5.32
N ILE A 84 -7.68 -11.84 4.40
CA ILE A 84 -7.91 -12.30 3.04
C ILE A 84 -8.39 -13.76 3.04
N GLU A 85 -7.80 -14.61 3.87
CA GLU A 85 -8.21 -16.01 3.97
C GLU A 85 -9.62 -16.15 4.53
N ALA A 86 -9.94 -15.42 5.60
CA ALA A 86 -11.29 -15.40 6.16
C ALA A 86 -12.35 -14.92 5.14
N GLN A 87 -12.01 -13.92 4.31
CA GLN A 87 -12.91 -13.45 3.25
C GLN A 87 -13.13 -14.50 2.17
N LYS A 88 -12.07 -15.21 1.75
CA LYS A 88 -12.19 -16.30 0.77
C LYS A 88 -13.08 -17.43 1.28
N ASN A 89 -12.93 -17.81 2.54
CA ASN A 89 -13.72 -18.91 3.12
C ASN A 89 -15.19 -18.52 3.23
N LYS A 90 -15.51 -17.29 3.68
CA LYS A 90 -16.88 -16.78 3.65
C LYS A 90 -17.49 -16.74 2.25
N ALA A 91 -16.70 -16.40 1.23
CA ALA A 91 -17.18 -16.40 -0.15
C ALA A 91 -17.53 -17.81 -0.64
N LYS A 92 -16.70 -18.82 -0.29
CA LYS A 92 -16.96 -20.23 -0.61
C LYS A 92 -18.19 -20.77 0.13
N GLU A 93 -18.33 -20.48 1.42
CA GLU A 93 -19.50 -20.87 2.22
C GLU A 93 -20.80 -20.34 1.61
N LYS A 94 -20.81 -19.06 1.22
CA LYS A 94 -21.95 -18.46 0.55
C LYS A 94 -22.26 -19.13 -0.80
N GLU A 95 -21.24 -19.45 -1.58
CA GLU A 95 -21.40 -20.16 -2.86
C GLU A 95 -21.98 -21.57 -2.66
N GLU A 96 -21.59 -22.26 -1.58
CA GLU A 96 -22.15 -23.58 -1.22
C GLU A 96 -23.60 -23.49 -0.73
N GLU A 97 -23.94 -22.49 0.07
CA GLU A 97 -25.32 -22.21 0.51
C GLU A 97 -26.23 -21.90 -0.68
N ASP A 98 -25.79 -21.04 -1.61
CA ASP A 98 -26.53 -20.70 -2.83
C ASP A 98 -26.76 -21.95 -3.70
N LYS A 99 -25.76 -22.84 -3.82
CA LYS A 99 -25.91 -24.12 -4.53
C LYS A 99 -26.88 -25.08 -3.84
N LEU A 100 -26.97 -25.04 -2.50
CA LEU A 100 -27.89 -25.88 -1.75
C LEU A 100 -29.33 -25.40 -1.89
N MET A 101 -29.57 -24.09 -1.88
CA MET A 101 -30.91 -23.51 -2.09
C MET A 101 -31.47 -23.79 -3.49
N VAL A 102 -30.63 -23.92 -4.51
CA VAL A 102 -31.07 -24.28 -5.87
C VAL A 102 -31.35 -25.79 -6.01
N LYS A 103 -30.88 -26.63 -5.07
CA LYS A 103 -31.10 -28.09 -5.08
C LYS A 103 -32.40 -28.54 -4.40
N PHE A 104 -33.05 -27.67 -3.65
CA PHE A 104 -34.33 -27.96 -3.00
C PHE A 104 -35.39 -26.92 -3.45
N PRO A 105 -36.18 -27.22 -4.50
CA PRO A 105 -37.33 -26.41 -4.88
C PRO A 105 -38.48 -26.49 -3.86
#